data_AF-R9C6X8-F1
#
_entry.id   AF-R9C6X8-F1
#
_cell.length_a   1.000
_cell.length_b   1.000
_cell.length_c   1.000
_cell.angle_alpha   90.00
_cell.angle_beta   90.00
_cell.angle_gamma   90.00
#
_symmetry.space_group_name_H-M   'P 1'
#
loop_
_entity.id
_entity.type
_entity.pdbx_description
1 polymer ?
#
loop_
_entity_poly.entity_id
_entity_poly.type
_entity_poly.pdbx_seq_one_letter_code
_entity_poly.pdbx_strand_id
1 'polypeptide(L)'
;MLYILLAILSGVSVVISRIINSKLAEEIGTFQGTFFNYLTGLITSTIFLLITKDYINIPPIHELNLPIYSYLGGSIGILVVVLSNYTTPKVSSFSLTLLVL
;
A
#
# COMPACT_ATOMS: atom_id res chain seq x y z
N MET A 1 -24.36 6.24 -6.58
CA MET A 1 -24.24 6.65 -5.17
C MET A 1 -23.19 5.84 -4.41
N LEU A 2 -23.28 4.51 -4.34
CA LEU A 2 -22.34 3.65 -3.61
C LEU A 2 -20.87 3.84 -4.04
N TYR A 3 -20.58 3.83 -5.35
CA TYR A 3 -19.22 4.04 -5.86
C TYR A 3 -18.63 5.40 -5.51
N ILE A 4 -19.46 6.45 -5.46
CA ILE A 4 -19.03 7.80 -5.06
C ILE A 4 -18.64 7.79 -3.58
N LEU A 5 -19.45 7.14 -2.74
CA LEU A 5 -19.17 7.02 -1.31
C LEU A 5 -17.90 6.21 -1.05
N LEU A 6 -17.68 5.11 -1.79
CA LEU A 6 -16.44 4.33 -1.74
C LEU A 6 -15.22 5.14 -2.18
N ALA A 7 -15.35 5.95 -3.23
CA ALA A 7 -14.27 6.83 -3.68
C ALA A 7 -13.89 7.88 -2.63
N ILE A 8 -14.89 8.50 -1.99
CA ILE A 8 -14.66 9.46 -0.90
C ILE A 8 -13.97 8.78 0.29
N LEU A 9 -14.49 7.62 0.74
CA LEU A 9 -13.89 6.87 1.85
C LEU A 9 -12.46 6.44 1.54
N SER A 10 -12.21 5.94 0.34
CA SER A 10 -10.87 5.57 -0.12
C SER A 10 -9.91 6.77 -0.06
N GLY A 11 -10.32 7.93 -0.58
CA GLY A 11 -9.52 9.15 -0.52
C GLY A 11 -9.18 9.56 0.91
N VAL A 12 -10.16 9.57 1.81
CA VAL A 12 -9.95 9.88 3.24
C VAL A 12 -8.98 8.88 3.89
N SER A 13 -9.16 7.58 3.66
CA SER A 13 -8.27 6.53 4.19
C SER A 13 -6.83 6.68 3.70
N VAL A 14 -6.63 7.01 2.42
CA VAL A 14 -5.29 7.20 1.83
C VAL A 14 -4.58 8.39 2.47
N VAL A 15 -5.28 9.52 2.66
CA VAL A 15 -4.70 10.72 3.29
C VAL A 15 -4.31 10.44 4.74
N ILE A 16 -5.19 9.79 5.52
CA ILE A 16 -4.93 9.46 6.93
C ILE A 16 -3.73 8.50 7.03
N SER A 17 -3.71 7.42 6.23
CA SER A 17 -2.63 6.44 6.22
C SER A 17 -1.28 7.09 5.92
N ARG A 18 -1.22 7.98 4.92
CA ARG A 18 0.01 8.70 4.57
C ARG A 18 0.52 9.59 5.70
N ILE A 19 -0.37 10.31 6.39
CA ILE A 19 0.02 11.16 7.53
C ILE A 19 0.61 10.31 8.66
N ILE A 20 -0.05 9.19 9.00
CA ILE A 20 0.43 8.27 10.03
C ILE A 20 1.79 7.67 9.64
N ASN A 21 1.93 7.18 8.41
CA ASN A 21 3.16 6.57 7.91
C ASN A 21 4.33 7.57 7.84
N SER A 22 4.06 8.82 7.47
CA SER A 22 5.06 9.90 7.47
C SER A 22 5.55 10.20 8.89
N LYS A 23 4.63 10.34 9.86
CA LYS A 23 5.01 10.57 11.26
C LYS A 23 5.79 9.38 11.83
N LEU A 24 5.37 8.16 11.52
CA LEU A 24 6.12 6.97 11.91
C LEU A 24 7.54 6.99 11.31
N ALA A 25 7.66 7.32 10.02
CA ALA A 25 8.96 7.43 9.35
C ALA A 25 9.86 8.53 9.92
N GLU A 26 9.31 9.61 10.50
CA GLU A 26 10.09 10.63 11.20
C GLU A 26 10.66 10.10 12.53
N GLU A 27 9.89 9.29 13.26
CA GLU A 27 10.29 8.73 14.56
C GLU A 27 11.29 7.58 14.44
N ILE A 28 11.04 6.61 13.54
CA ILE A 28 11.83 5.37 13.44
C ILE A 28 12.72 5.29 12.19
N GLY A 29 12.62 6.27 11.29
CA GLY A 29 13.33 6.31 10.01
C GLY A 29 12.49 5.76 8.86
N THR A 30 12.75 6.25 7.65
CA THR A 30 11.97 5.93 6.44
C THR A 30 12.01 4.45 6.05
N PHE A 31 13.16 3.79 6.18
CA PHE A 31 13.31 2.38 5.83
C PHE A 31 12.60 1.47 6.83
N GLN A 32 12.71 1.77 8.12
CA GLN A 32 12.03 1.06 9.20
C GLN A 32 10.51 1.26 9.09
N GLY A 33 10.05 2.49 8.84
CA GLY A 33 8.64 2.77 8.57
C GLY A 33 8.10 2.02 7.35
N THR A 34 8.90 1.92 6.29
CA THR A 34 8.54 1.13 5.09
C THR A 34 8.43 -0.36 5.41
N PHE A 35 9.33 -0.91 6.21
CA PHE A 35 9.27 -2.30 6.68
C PHE A 35 7.97 -2.57 7.45
N PHE A 36 7.60 -1.72 8.41
CA PHE A 36 6.34 -1.88 9.15
C PHE A 36 5.10 -1.73 8.26
N ASN A 37 5.14 -0.87 7.25
CA ASN A 37 4.05 -0.74 6.29
C ASN A 37 3.86 -2.04 5.48
N TYR A 38 4.95 -2.66 5.03
CA TYR A 38 4.89 -3.94 4.34
C TYR A 38 4.49 -5.10 5.25
N LEU A 39 4.97 -5.11 6.49
CA LEU A 39 4.63 -6.14 7.46
C LEU A 39 3.13 -6.11 7.80
N THR A 40 2.57 -4.93 8.06
CA THR A 40 1.14 -4.78 8.34
C THR A 40 0.29 -5.09 7.10
N GLY A 41 0.73 -4.68 5.90
CA GLY A 41 0.10 -5.08 4.64
C GLY A 41 0.08 -6.60 4.46
N LEU A 42 1.21 -7.28 4.69
CA LEU A 42 1.31 -8.73 4.58
C LEU A 42 0.40 -9.46 5.56
N ILE A 43 0.36 -9.02 6.84
CA ILE A 43 -0.51 -9.60 7.85
C ILE A 43 -1.98 -9.41 7.46
N THR A 44 -2.39 -8.19 7.10
CA THR A 44 -3.78 -7.88 6.76
C THR A 44 -4.24 -8.60 5.50
N SER A 45 -3.42 -8.62 4.44
CA SER A 45 -3.72 -9.37 3.21
C SER A 45 -3.80 -10.87 3.47
N THR A 46 -2.95 -11.43 4.34
CA THR A 46 -3.00 -12.86 4.71
C THR A 46 -4.31 -13.17 5.44
N ILE A 47 -4.70 -12.36 6.42
CA ILE A 47 -5.97 -12.52 7.14
C ILE A 47 -7.15 -12.46 6.16
N PHE A 48 -7.13 -11.50 5.23
CA PHE A 48 -8.18 -11.37 4.23
C PHE A 48 -8.27 -12.61 3.32
N LEU A 49 -7.13 -13.12 2.85
CA LEU A 49 -7.05 -14.35 2.05
C LEU A 49 -7.63 -15.56 2.79
N LEU A 50 -7.36 -15.68 4.11
CA LEU A 50 -7.92 -16.75 4.93
C LEU A 50 -9.45 -16.63 5.09
N ILE A 51 -9.97 -15.41 5.23
CA ILE A 51 -11.41 -15.15 5.37
C ILE A 51 -12.15 -15.46 4.06
N THR A 52 -11.63 -14.98 2.92
CA THR A 52 -12.26 -15.16 1.61
C THR A 52 -12.10 -16.59 1.07
N LYS A 53 -11.13 -17.35 1.60
CA LYS A 53 -10.79 -18.72 1.18
C LYS A 53 -10.34 -18.84 -0.29
N ASP A 54 -9.85 -17.74 -0.86
CA ASP A 54 -9.37 -17.70 -2.25
C ASP A 54 -8.19 -18.64 -2.51
N TYR A 55 -7.52 -19.09 -1.45
CA TYR A 55 -6.46 -20.10 -1.53
C TYR A 55 -6.91 -21.45 -2.11
N ILE A 56 -8.21 -21.76 -2.08
CA ILE A 56 -8.77 -23.00 -2.61
C ILE A 56 -8.75 -23.02 -4.15
N ASN A 57 -8.81 -21.86 -4.79
CA ASN A 57 -8.90 -21.72 -6.26
C ASN A 57 -7.53 -21.47 -6.92
N ILE A 58 -6.42 -21.58 -6.18
CA ILE A 58 -5.09 -21.35 -6.73
C ILE A 58 -4.67 -22.60 -7.54
N PRO A 59 -4.44 -22.48 -8.86
CA PRO A 59 -3.96 -23.60 -9.66
C PRO A 59 -2.57 -24.07 -9.18
N PRO A 60 -2.22 -25.35 -9.39
CA PRO A 60 -0.92 -25.88 -8.98
C PRO A 60 0.22 -25.10 -9.66
N ILE A 61 1.34 -24.94 -8.94
CA ILE A 61 2.49 -24.08 -9.33
C ILE A 61 3.01 -24.40 -10.74
N HIS A 62 2.91 -25.66 -11.18
CA HIS A 62 3.31 -26.09 -12.52
C HIS A 62 2.50 -25.44 -13.66
N GLU A 63 1.25 -25.02 -13.40
CA GLU A 63 0.36 -24.39 -14.38
C GLU A 63 0.43 -22.86 -14.35
N LEU A 64 1.15 -22.27 -13.38
CA LEU A 64 1.35 -20.84 -13.29
C LEU A 64 2.45 -20.37 -14.24
N ASN A 65 2.06 -20.09 -15.48
CA ASN A 65 2.87 -19.30 -16.41
C ASN A 65 2.76 -17.81 -16.07
N LEU A 66 3.34 -17.41 -14.94
CA LEU A 66 3.36 -16.03 -14.49
C LEU A 66 4.46 -15.25 -15.22
N PRO A 67 4.13 -14.09 -15.82
CA PRO A 67 5.15 -13.26 -16.43
C PRO A 67 6.02 -12.60 -15.36
N ILE A 68 7.30 -12.39 -15.70
CA ILE A 68 8.32 -11.84 -14.79
C ILE A 68 7.92 -10.48 -14.17
N TYR A 69 7.14 -9.66 -14.89
CA TYR A 69 6.70 -8.36 -14.37
C TYR A 69 5.77 -8.48 -13.15
N SER A 70 5.07 -9.61 -12.95
CA SER A 70 4.21 -9.82 -11.78
C SER A 70 4.98 -9.80 -10.46
N TYR A 71 6.28 -10.15 -10.49
CA TYR A 71 7.14 -10.12 -9.31
C TYR A 71 7.65 -8.72 -8.96
N LEU A 72 7.57 -7.75 -9.88
CA LEU A 72 8.06 -6.38 -9.68
C LEU A 72 7.11 -5.50 -8.85
N GLY A 73 5.86 -5.92 -8.65
CA GLY A 73 4.88 -5.15 -7.88
C GLY A 73 5.35 -4.82 -6.46
N GLY A 74 6.03 -5.76 -5.81
CA GLY A 74 6.63 -5.54 -4.49
C GLY A 74 7.68 -4.44 -4.50
N SER A 75 8.61 -4.49 -5.45
CA SER A 75 9.68 -3.47 -5.60
C SER A 75 9.13 -2.09 -5.90
N ILE A 76 8.14 -1.99 -6.80
CA ILE A 76 7.47 -0.73 -7.14
C ILE A 76 6.78 -0.14 -5.91
N GLY A 77 6.07 -0.96 -5.13
CA GLY A 77 5.41 -0.48 -3.91
C GLY A 77 6.39 0.06 -2.86
N ILE A 78 7.58 -0.55 -2.71
CA ILE A 78 8.62 -0.04 -1.80
C ILE A 78 9.05 1.36 -2.22
N LEU A 79 9.29 1.56 -3.52
CA LEU A 79 9.65 2.88 -4.06
C LEU A 79 8.55 3.91 -3.79
N VAL A 80 7.28 3.54 -4.00
CA VAL A 80 6.14 4.42 -3.73
C VAL A 80 6.07 4.82 -2.26
N VAL A 81 6.23 3.87 -1.33
CA VAL A 81 6.18 4.16 0.12
C VAL A 81 7.33 5.05 0.55
N VAL A 82 8.56 4.78 0.08
CA VAL A 82 9.74 5.59 0.39
C VAL A 82 9.57 7.02 -0.14
N LEU A 83 9.15 7.18 -1.40
CA LEU A 83 8.90 8.49 -1.99
C LEU A 83 7.80 9.24 -1.23
N SER A 84 6.68 8.57 -0.94
CA SER A 84 5.57 9.17 -0.19
C SER A 84 5.99 9.64 1.19
N ASN A 85 6.73 8.83 1.94
CA ASN A 85 7.23 9.20 3.28
C ASN A 85 8.24 10.34 3.20
N TYR A 86 9.04 10.43 2.14
CA TYR A 86 9.99 11.51 1.94
C TYR A 86 9.33 12.84 1.54
N THR A 87 8.30 12.80 0.69
CA THR A 87 7.64 14.02 0.18
C THR A 87 6.61 14.59 1.13
N THR A 88 5.91 13.74 1.90
CA THR A 88 4.84 14.16 2.83
C THR A 88 5.23 15.27 3.81
N PRO A 89 6.41 15.27 4.44
CA PRO A 89 6.81 16.35 5.34
C PRO A 89 7.30 17.62 4.61
N LYS A 90 7.63 17.53 3.31
CA LYS A 90 8.23 18.63 2.53
C LYS A 90 7.26 19.42 1.68
N VAL A 91 6.05 18.88 1.46
CA VAL A 91 5.06 19.43 0.53
C VAL A 91 3.71 19.47 1.22
N SER A 92 2.91 20.52 0.98
CA SER A 92 1.58 20.60 1.55
C SER A 92 0.74 19.37 1.16
N SER A 93 -0.04 18.83 2.10
CA SER A 93 -0.92 17.68 1.86
C SER A 93 -1.87 17.90 0.68
N PHE A 94 -2.25 19.15 0.39
CA PHE A 94 -3.09 19.51 -0.75
C PHE A 94 -2.37 19.30 -2.09
N SER A 95 -1.14 19.81 -2.23
CA SER A 95 -0.36 19.69 -3.48
C SER A 95 0.04 18.25 -3.79
N LEU A 96 0.37 17.44 -2.76
CA LEU A 96 0.65 16.02 -2.95
C LEU A 96 -0.57 15.23 -3.39
N THR A 97 -1.73 15.56 -2.83
CA THR A 97 -2.98 14.86 -3.17
C THR A 97 -3.38 15.14 -4.62
N LEU A 98 -3.19 16.37 -5.12
CA LEU A 98 -3.48 16.73 -6.52
C LEU A 98 -2.52 16.10 -7.55
N LEU A 99 -1.32 15.70 -7.13
CA LEU A 99 -0.32 15.07 -8.02
C LEU A 99 -0.52 13.55 -8.12
N VAL A 100 -1.02 12.93 -7.04
CA VAL A 100 -1.15 11.48 -6.91
C VAL A 100 -2.52 10.96 -7.34
N LEU A 101 -3.58 11.75 -7.13
CA LEU A 101 -4.94 11.47 -7.58
C LEU A 101 -5.21 12.12 -8.94
#